data_AF-A0A7V8SZ12-F1
#
_entry.id   AF-A0A7V8SZ12-F1
#
_cell.length_a   1.000
_cell.length_b   1.000
_cell.length_c   1.000
_cell.angle_alpha   90.00
_cell.angle_beta   90.00
_cell.angle_gamma   90.00
#
_symmetry.space_group_name_H-M   'P 1'
#
loop_
_entity.id
_entity.type
_entity.pdbx_description
1 polymer ?
#
loop_
_entity_poly.entity_id
_entity_poly.type
_entity_poly.pdbx_seq_one_letter_code
_entity_poly.pdbx_strand_id
1 'polypeptide(L)'
;AGAPLKDMEFVQYHPTGLPFTGILITEAARAEGGYMLNKDGYRYLQDYNLGKPQPQPVLRSMELGPRDRLSQAFVKEFEKGRTLKGPYGDVVHLDLRHLGEKKITTKLPFVRELCLKYENLDPVKELIPVRPVVHYMMGGVHTDTNGATPLKGLYAAGEVACVSINGANRLGSNSLTECLVFGARCGRAAADFASTQRAPGRHLLAQAVDEETRLQDQFLRKAGGRERISEIREEMQRTMEQSAGIYRSRDSLEQAAAKLSELQERFRDIGLDDRSHAFNTELVAALELGSMVDVAESIIQCALHRTESRGAHQRTDFPTRDDQKFLAHSVVTRTAEGTPAVNYLPVKITRWPPAERVYGK
;
A
#
# COMPACT_ATOMS: atom_id res chain seq x y z
N ALA A 1 9.82 -3.96 19.17
CA ALA A 1 9.29 -5.30 19.50
C ALA A 1 10.11 -6.46 18.92
N GLY A 2 10.83 -6.29 17.80
CA GLY A 2 11.77 -7.31 17.29
C GLY A 2 11.18 -8.30 16.29
N ALA A 3 9.88 -8.21 15.96
CA ALA A 3 9.29 -8.96 14.88
C ALA A 3 9.74 -8.39 13.51
N PRO A 4 10.20 -9.24 12.57
CA PRO A 4 10.56 -8.78 11.23
C PRO A 4 9.33 -8.38 10.40
N LEU A 5 9.51 -7.39 9.54
CA LEU A 5 8.58 -7.12 8.44
C LEU A 5 9.11 -7.77 7.16
N LYS A 6 8.23 -8.23 6.28
CA LYS A 6 8.56 -8.94 5.05
C LYS A 6 7.91 -8.27 3.86
N ASP A 7 8.65 -8.16 2.75
CA ASP A 7 8.21 -7.68 1.44
C ASP A 7 7.53 -6.29 1.46
N MET A 8 8.00 -5.39 2.34
CA MET A 8 7.41 -4.06 2.54
C MET A 8 7.40 -3.19 1.28
N GLU A 9 8.31 -3.41 0.33
CA GLU A 9 8.35 -2.65 -0.92
C GLU A 9 7.23 -3.01 -1.90
N PHE A 10 6.53 -4.13 -1.68
CA PHE A 10 5.43 -4.57 -2.52
C PHE A 10 4.12 -3.89 -2.08
N VAL A 11 3.88 -2.72 -2.66
CA VAL A 11 2.67 -1.88 -2.46
C VAL A 11 1.88 -1.83 -3.76
N GLN A 12 0.62 -2.30 -3.75
CA GLN A 12 -0.23 -2.33 -4.94
C GLN A 12 -1.06 -1.05 -5.05
N TYR A 13 -1.12 -0.53 -6.28
CA TYR A 13 -1.98 0.56 -6.67
C TYR A 13 -3.26 0.03 -7.35
N HIS A 14 -4.37 0.73 -7.15
CA HIS A 14 -5.59 0.52 -7.93
C HIS A 14 -5.76 1.66 -8.94
N PRO A 15 -6.08 1.36 -10.22
CA PRO A 15 -6.00 2.34 -11.30
C PRO A 15 -7.15 3.37 -11.34
N THR A 16 -8.26 3.09 -10.65
CA THR A 16 -9.50 3.89 -10.73
C THR A 16 -9.92 4.45 -9.37
N GLY A 17 -9.05 5.22 -8.72
CA GLY A 17 -9.37 6.00 -7.52
C GLY A 17 -9.86 7.41 -7.86
N LEU A 18 -10.79 7.94 -7.08
CA LEU A 18 -11.26 9.31 -7.19
C LEU A 18 -10.17 10.31 -6.74
N PRO A 19 -9.90 11.40 -7.47
CA PRO A 19 -8.69 12.21 -7.26
C PRO A 19 -8.63 12.92 -5.91
N PHE A 20 -9.78 13.41 -5.40
CA PHE A 20 -9.83 14.17 -4.15
C PHE A 20 -9.75 13.25 -2.92
N THR A 21 -10.56 12.19 -2.94
CA THR A 21 -10.85 11.38 -1.74
C THR A 21 -10.05 10.08 -1.68
N GLY A 22 -9.49 9.66 -2.82
CA GLY A 22 -8.94 8.31 -2.98
C GLY A 22 -10.01 7.20 -2.97
N ILE A 23 -11.30 7.55 -2.89
CA ILE A 23 -12.40 6.58 -2.89
C ILE A 23 -12.34 5.75 -4.17
N LEU A 24 -12.51 4.44 -3.99
CA LEU A 24 -12.37 3.48 -5.07
C LEU A 24 -13.60 3.48 -5.99
N ILE A 25 -13.39 3.68 -7.29
CA ILE A 25 -14.34 3.17 -8.29
C ILE A 25 -14.05 1.69 -8.50
N THR A 26 -15.03 0.86 -8.15
CA THR A 26 -14.92 -0.60 -8.18
C THR A 26 -14.46 -1.12 -9.54
N GLU A 27 -13.67 -2.20 -9.53
CA GLU A 27 -13.28 -2.92 -10.74
C GLU A 27 -14.49 -3.42 -11.55
N ALA A 28 -15.64 -3.61 -10.88
CA ALA A 28 -16.88 -3.94 -11.57
C ALA A 28 -17.26 -2.90 -12.64
N ALA A 29 -16.92 -1.62 -12.46
CA ALA A 29 -17.17 -0.60 -13.48
C ALA A 29 -16.41 -0.90 -14.80
N ARG A 30 -15.16 -1.35 -14.70
CA ARG A 30 -14.36 -1.81 -15.86
C ARG A 30 -14.89 -3.15 -16.40
N ALA A 31 -15.22 -4.09 -15.52
CA ALA A 31 -15.77 -5.39 -15.92
C ALA A 31 -17.12 -5.31 -16.62
N GLU A 32 -17.92 -4.29 -16.32
CA GLU A 32 -19.20 -4.05 -16.99
C GLU A 32 -19.07 -3.32 -18.34
N GLY A 33 -17.87 -2.85 -18.69
CA GLY A 33 -17.57 -2.23 -19.99
C GLY A 33 -16.87 -0.87 -19.93
N GLY A 34 -16.58 -0.32 -18.76
CA GLY A 34 -15.99 1.02 -18.65
C GLY A 34 -14.66 1.18 -19.40
N TYR A 35 -14.51 2.26 -20.16
CA TYR A 35 -13.30 2.55 -20.93
C TYR A 35 -12.38 3.53 -20.22
N MET A 36 -11.08 3.28 -20.27
CA MET A 36 -10.08 4.25 -19.80
C MET A 36 -9.65 5.18 -20.93
N LEU A 37 -9.97 6.47 -20.81
CA LEU A 37 -9.73 7.50 -21.82
C LEU A 37 -8.72 8.53 -21.32
N ASN A 38 -7.82 8.97 -22.19
CA ASN A 38 -6.90 10.06 -21.89
C ASN A 38 -7.56 11.44 -22.14
N LYS A 39 -6.80 12.54 -22.05
CA LYS A 39 -7.33 13.91 -22.22
C LYS A 39 -7.97 14.16 -23.59
N ASP A 40 -7.55 13.42 -24.62
CA ASP A 40 -8.01 13.56 -26.00
C ASP A 40 -9.24 12.66 -26.28
N GLY A 41 -9.76 11.96 -25.27
CA GLY A 41 -10.84 10.99 -25.41
C GLY A 41 -10.40 9.65 -26.03
N TYR A 42 -9.09 9.41 -26.16
CA TYR A 42 -8.54 8.19 -26.76
C TYR A 42 -8.48 7.06 -25.73
N ARG A 43 -8.95 5.87 -26.11
CA ARG A 43 -8.90 4.64 -25.29
C ARG A 43 -7.46 4.11 -25.21
N TYR A 44 -6.67 4.68 -24.31
CA TYR A 44 -5.20 4.67 -24.39
C TYR A 44 -4.54 3.34 -24.05
N LEU A 45 -5.21 2.41 -23.33
CA LEU A 45 -4.61 1.15 -22.88
C LEU A 45 -4.07 0.28 -24.03
N GLN A 46 -4.57 0.49 -25.25
CA GLN A 46 -4.13 -0.22 -26.45
C GLN A 46 -2.66 0.07 -26.83
N ASP A 47 -2.08 1.16 -26.34
CA ASP A 47 -0.68 1.53 -26.59
C ASP A 47 0.30 0.80 -25.63
N TYR A 48 -0.19 0.01 -24.67
CA TYR A 48 0.58 -0.46 -23.51
C TYR A 48 0.70 -1.98 -23.39
N ASN A 49 0.62 -2.70 -24.52
CA ASN A 49 0.70 -4.17 -24.57
C ASN A 49 -0.33 -4.85 -23.65
N LEU A 50 -1.54 -4.27 -23.55
CA LEU A 50 -2.65 -4.81 -22.77
C LEU A 50 -3.69 -5.53 -23.62
N GLY A 51 -3.49 -5.63 -24.94
CA GLY A 51 -4.45 -6.19 -25.88
C GLY A 51 -5.00 -5.14 -26.84
N LYS A 52 -6.01 -5.52 -27.62
CA LYS A 52 -6.66 -4.65 -28.61
C LYS A 52 -8.03 -4.21 -28.12
N PRO A 53 -8.52 -3.01 -28.49
CA PRO A 53 -9.88 -2.59 -28.17
C PRO A 53 -10.90 -3.59 -28.69
N GLN A 54 -11.80 -4.01 -27.80
CA GLN A 54 -12.97 -4.82 -28.12
C GLN A 54 -14.23 -4.11 -27.62
N PRO A 55 -15.41 -4.29 -28.27
CA PRO A 55 -16.67 -3.73 -27.80
C PRO A 55 -17.13 -4.34 -26.48
N GLN A 56 -16.78 -5.60 -26.22
CA GLN A 56 -17.08 -6.31 -24.97
C GLN A 56 -15.80 -6.50 -24.15
N PRO A 57 -15.88 -6.47 -22.81
CA PRO A 57 -14.75 -6.78 -21.94
C PRO A 57 -14.21 -8.18 -22.18
N VAL A 58 -12.89 -8.30 -22.27
CA VAL A 58 -12.17 -9.58 -22.40
C VAL A 58 -11.26 -9.75 -21.19
N LEU A 59 -11.36 -10.90 -20.51
CA LEU A 59 -10.54 -11.20 -19.35
C LEU A 59 -9.04 -11.07 -19.67
N ARG A 60 -8.28 -10.43 -18.77
CA ARG A 60 -6.83 -10.23 -18.88
C ARG A 60 -6.40 -9.33 -20.06
N SER A 61 -7.33 -8.56 -20.62
CA SER A 61 -7.09 -7.63 -21.72
C SER A 61 -7.65 -6.25 -21.40
N MET A 62 -7.00 -5.20 -21.90
CA MET A 62 -7.40 -3.80 -21.79
C MET A 62 -7.74 -3.41 -20.34
N GLU A 63 -8.95 -2.91 -20.08
CA GLU A 63 -9.40 -2.48 -18.74
C GLU A 63 -9.58 -3.64 -17.75
N LEU A 64 -9.56 -4.89 -18.23
CA LEU A 64 -9.52 -6.12 -17.42
C LEU A 64 -8.12 -6.76 -17.36
N GLY A 65 -7.09 -6.01 -17.75
CA GLY A 65 -5.70 -6.34 -17.52
C GLY A 65 -5.27 -6.23 -16.05
N PRO A 66 -4.02 -6.61 -15.73
CA PRO A 66 -3.48 -6.50 -14.38
C PRO A 66 -3.46 -5.06 -13.87
N ARG A 67 -3.88 -4.84 -12.62
CA ARG A 67 -4.01 -3.50 -12.02
C ARG A 67 -2.71 -2.70 -12.06
N ASP A 68 -1.58 -3.34 -11.77
CA ASP A 68 -0.25 -2.74 -11.84
C ASP A 68 0.07 -2.22 -13.25
N ARG A 69 -0.32 -2.96 -14.30
CA ARG A 69 -0.11 -2.55 -15.70
C ARG A 69 -0.99 -1.37 -16.10
N LEU A 70 -2.25 -1.33 -15.63
CA LEU A 70 -3.13 -0.17 -15.85
C LEU A 70 -2.59 1.09 -15.14
N SER A 71 -2.12 0.95 -13.90
CA SER A 71 -1.48 2.03 -13.16
C SER A 71 -0.17 2.50 -13.84
N GLN A 72 0.65 1.59 -14.36
CA GLN A 72 1.83 1.92 -15.16
C GLN A 72 1.47 2.67 -16.45
N ALA A 73 0.40 2.26 -17.14
CA ALA A 73 -0.07 2.92 -18.35
C ALA A 73 -0.51 4.37 -18.08
N PHE A 74 -1.17 4.63 -16.95
CA PHE A 74 -1.48 5.98 -16.51
C PHE A 74 -0.22 6.84 -16.38
N VAL A 75 0.84 6.34 -15.72
CA VAL A 75 2.08 7.11 -15.55
C VAL A 75 2.72 7.43 -16.90
N LYS A 76 2.62 6.52 -17.88
CA LYS A 76 3.10 6.78 -19.25
C LYS A 76 2.25 7.79 -20.00
N GLU A 77 0.94 7.86 -19.78
CA GLU A 77 0.12 8.96 -20.31
C GLU A 77 0.47 10.30 -19.65
N PHE A 78 0.75 10.30 -18.35
CA PHE A 78 1.21 11.48 -17.61
C PHE A 78 2.55 12.00 -18.16
N GLU A 79 3.56 11.14 -18.32
CA GLU A 79 4.86 11.49 -18.92
C GLU A 79 4.73 12.05 -20.34
N LYS A 80 3.75 11.56 -21.12
CA LYS A 80 3.44 12.06 -22.47
C LYS A 80 2.60 13.34 -22.47
N GLY A 81 2.22 13.87 -21.30
CA GLY A 81 1.35 15.03 -21.16
C GLY A 81 -0.06 14.80 -21.71
N ARG A 82 -0.53 13.55 -21.70
CA ARG A 82 -1.86 13.13 -22.20
C ARG A 82 -2.90 12.93 -21.08
N THR A 83 -2.56 13.30 -19.86
CA THR A 83 -3.48 13.42 -18.72
C THR A 83 -4.17 14.78 -18.69
N LEU A 84 -5.27 14.87 -17.93
CA LEU A 84 -5.92 16.14 -17.61
C LEU A 84 -5.39 16.65 -16.28
N LYS A 85 -5.08 17.95 -16.19
CA LYS A 85 -4.70 18.57 -14.91
C LYS A 85 -5.94 18.79 -14.04
N GLY A 86 -5.93 18.23 -12.84
CA GLY A 86 -6.94 18.48 -11.81
C GLY A 86 -6.34 19.21 -10.58
N PRO A 87 -7.19 19.75 -9.70
CA PRO A 87 -6.74 20.40 -8.47
C PRO A 87 -6.03 19.46 -7.49
N TYR A 88 -6.30 18.15 -7.60
CA TYR A 88 -5.71 17.09 -6.76
C TYR A 88 -4.71 16.22 -7.56
N GLY A 89 -4.12 16.80 -8.60
CA GLY A 89 -3.18 16.15 -9.51
C GLY A 89 -3.81 15.71 -10.83
N ASP A 90 -2.97 15.13 -11.67
CA ASP A 90 -3.35 14.70 -13.01
C ASP A 90 -4.29 13.48 -12.98
N VAL A 91 -5.22 13.43 -13.92
CA VAL A 91 -6.25 12.39 -14.03
C VAL A 91 -6.40 11.91 -15.47
N VAL A 92 -6.99 10.73 -15.61
CA VAL A 92 -7.59 10.22 -16.84
C VAL A 92 -9.09 10.03 -16.60
N HIS A 93 -9.84 9.68 -17.63
CA HIS A 93 -11.27 9.43 -17.50
C HIS A 93 -11.61 7.95 -17.53
N LEU A 94 -12.62 7.57 -16.75
CA LEU A 94 -13.36 6.33 -16.88
C LEU A 94 -14.72 6.64 -17.51
N ASP A 95 -15.00 6.10 -18.69
CA ASP A 95 -16.24 6.32 -19.44
C ASP A 95 -17.21 5.14 -19.27
N LEU A 96 -18.35 5.39 -18.62
CA LEU A 96 -19.44 4.44 -18.45
C LEU A 96 -20.67 4.78 -19.31
N ARG A 97 -20.69 5.92 -20.00
CA ARG A 97 -21.91 6.49 -20.60
C ARG A 97 -22.56 5.55 -21.61
N HIS A 98 -21.73 4.85 -22.38
CA HIS A 98 -22.17 3.87 -23.38
C HIS A 98 -22.91 2.64 -22.79
N LEU A 99 -22.79 2.39 -21.49
CA LEU A 99 -23.52 1.32 -20.79
C LEU A 99 -25.01 1.64 -20.65
N GLY A 100 -25.37 2.93 -20.69
CA GLY A 100 -26.73 3.41 -20.51
C GLY A 100 -27.22 3.40 -19.06
N GLU A 101 -28.18 4.28 -18.77
CA GLU A 101 -28.69 4.54 -17.42
C GLU A 101 -29.22 3.27 -16.73
N LYS A 102 -29.97 2.44 -17.46
CA LYS A 102 -30.56 1.20 -16.91
C LYS A 102 -29.48 0.27 -16.34
N LYS A 103 -28.39 0.07 -17.08
CA LYS A 103 -27.31 -0.82 -16.67
C LYS A 103 -26.54 -0.22 -15.49
N ILE A 104 -26.18 1.06 -15.56
CA ILE A 104 -25.48 1.77 -14.48
C ILE A 104 -26.29 1.72 -13.18
N THR A 105 -27.58 2.03 -13.23
CA THR A 105 -28.44 2.07 -12.03
C THR A 105 -28.70 0.69 -11.44
N THR A 106 -28.68 -0.37 -12.25
CA THR A 106 -28.96 -1.74 -11.79
C THR A 106 -27.68 -2.46 -11.33
N LYS A 107 -26.57 -2.30 -12.05
CA LYS A 107 -25.32 -3.06 -11.82
C LYS A 107 -24.26 -2.27 -11.07
N LEU A 108 -24.28 -0.94 -11.18
CA LEU A 108 -23.30 -0.03 -10.60
C LEU A 108 -23.96 1.08 -9.74
N PRO A 109 -25.03 0.81 -8.95
CA PRO A 109 -25.76 1.87 -8.23
C PRO A 109 -24.85 2.65 -7.29
N PHE A 110 -23.96 1.96 -6.57
CA PHE A 110 -23.00 2.59 -5.66
C PHE A 110 -21.97 3.43 -6.39
N VAL A 111 -21.55 3.06 -7.61
CA VAL A 111 -20.63 3.90 -8.41
C VAL A 111 -21.31 5.22 -8.76
N ARG A 112 -22.58 5.16 -9.20
CA ARG A 112 -23.36 6.37 -9.50
C ARG A 112 -23.54 7.24 -8.26
N GLU A 113 -23.88 6.64 -7.13
CA GLU A 113 -24.02 7.35 -5.86
C GLU A 113 -22.72 8.04 -5.44
N LEU A 114 -21.57 7.35 -5.53
CA LEU A 114 -20.26 7.93 -5.21
C LEU A 114 -19.93 9.13 -6.11
N CYS A 115 -20.16 9.01 -7.42
CA CYS A 115 -19.91 10.11 -8.36
C CYS A 115 -20.80 11.33 -8.06
N LEU A 116 -22.09 11.10 -7.79
CA LEU A 116 -23.03 12.19 -7.47
C LEU A 116 -22.66 12.89 -6.16
N LYS A 117 -22.29 12.12 -5.12
CA LYS A 117 -22.03 12.67 -3.77
C LYS A 117 -20.66 13.31 -3.61
N TYR A 118 -19.62 12.74 -4.23
CA TYR A 118 -18.24 13.15 -3.99
C TYR A 118 -17.60 13.91 -5.15
N GLU A 119 -18.07 13.70 -6.38
CA GLU A 119 -17.54 14.37 -7.58
C GLU A 119 -18.56 15.34 -8.22
N ASN A 120 -19.78 15.39 -7.70
CA ASN A 120 -20.88 16.21 -8.22
C ASN A 120 -21.13 16.00 -9.73
N LEU A 121 -21.04 14.74 -10.19
CA LEU A 121 -21.25 14.36 -11.59
C LEU A 121 -22.12 13.11 -11.73
N ASP A 122 -22.84 12.99 -12.84
CA ASP A 122 -23.62 11.78 -13.16
C ASP A 122 -22.88 10.91 -14.21
N PRO A 123 -22.37 9.71 -13.85
CA PRO A 123 -21.60 8.86 -14.76
C PRO A 123 -22.44 8.29 -15.93
N VAL A 124 -23.76 8.48 -15.90
CA VAL A 124 -24.63 8.21 -17.05
C VAL A 124 -24.35 9.20 -18.20
N LYS A 125 -23.98 10.44 -17.88
CA LYS A 125 -23.86 11.56 -18.83
C LYS A 125 -22.43 12.08 -18.94
N GLU A 126 -21.65 11.91 -17.89
CA GLU A 126 -20.34 12.54 -17.71
C GLU A 126 -19.23 11.51 -17.53
N LEU A 127 -17.99 11.94 -17.80
CA LEU A 127 -16.80 11.13 -17.61
C LEU A 127 -16.37 11.18 -16.15
N ILE A 128 -15.97 10.05 -15.57
CA ILE A 128 -15.50 10.00 -14.18
C ILE A 128 -13.98 10.29 -14.18
N PRO A 129 -13.50 11.34 -13.50
CA PRO A 129 -12.07 11.55 -13.34
C PRO A 129 -11.51 10.48 -12.40
N VAL A 130 -10.42 9.83 -12.80
CA VAL A 130 -9.78 8.78 -12.01
C VAL A 130 -8.26 8.86 -12.12
N ARG A 131 -7.58 8.41 -11.07
CA ARG A 131 -6.12 8.21 -11.06
C ARG A 131 -5.73 6.97 -10.24
N PRO A 132 -4.51 6.44 -10.43
CA PRO A 132 -3.97 5.43 -9.54
C PRO A 132 -3.86 5.92 -8.10
N VAL A 133 -4.24 5.07 -7.15
CA VAL A 133 -4.12 5.29 -5.71
C VAL A 133 -3.58 4.05 -5.01
N VAL A 134 -2.83 4.22 -3.92
CA VAL A 134 -2.40 3.10 -3.06
C VAL A 134 -3.63 2.34 -2.58
N HIS A 135 -3.58 1.01 -2.63
CA HIS A 135 -4.76 0.18 -2.37
C HIS A 135 -4.53 -1.01 -1.44
N TYR A 136 -3.38 -1.68 -1.54
CA TYR A 136 -3.13 -2.89 -0.77
C TYR A 136 -1.65 -3.06 -0.45
N MET A 137 -1.34 -3.44 0.78
CA MET A 137 0.02 -3.75 1.24
C MET A 137 0.24 -5.26 1.18
N MET A 138 1.09 -5.75 0.25
CA MET A 138 1.42 -7.18 0.20
C MET A 138 2.44 -7.58 1.26
N GLY A 139 3.31 -6.64 1.63
CA GLY A 139 4.22 -6.78 2.75
C GLY A 139 3.54 -6.52 4.09
N GLY A 140 4.20 -6.93 5.16
CA GLY A 140 3.68 -6.81 6.52
C GLY A 140 4.49 -7.62 7.52
N VAL A 141 3.94 -7.86 8.70
CA VAL A 141 4.57 -8.65 9.76
C VAL A 141 4.86 -10.07 9.25
N HIS A 142 6.11 -10.51 9.32
CA HIS A 142 6.49 -11.84 8.85
C HIS A 142 5.84 -12.93 9.71
N THR A 143 5.05 -13.79 9.06
CA THR A 143 4.42 -14.94 9.72
C THR A 143 4.61 -16.25 8.97
N ASP A 144 4.41 -17.35 9.69
CA ASP A 144 4.17 -18.66 9.11
C ASP A 144 2.70 -18.85 8.70
N THR A 145 2.34 -20.04 8.19
CA THR A 145 0.96 -20.31 7.73
C THR A 145 -0.09 -20.41 8.85
N ASN A 146 0.33 -20.42 10.11
CA ASN A 146 -0.54 -20.34 11.28
C ASN A 146 -0.60 -18.91 11.86
N GLY A 147 0.03 -17.93 11.22
CA GLY A 147 0.05 -16.54 11.69
C GLY A 147 1.08 -16.29 12.79
N ALA A 148 1.91 -17.27 13.16
CA ALA A 148 2.93 -17.09 14.18
C ALA A 148 4.10 -16.28 13.63
N THR A 149 4.57 -15.29 14.39
CA THR A 149 5.81 -14.57 14.08
C THR A 149 7.02 -15.29 14.70
N PRO A 150 8.27 -14.94 14.30
CA PRO A 150 9.47 -15.41 15.02
C PRO A 150 9.51 -15.00 16.50
N LEU A 151 8.77 -13.96 16.89
CA LEU A 151 8.61 -13.58 18.29
C LEU A 151 7.52 -14.44 18.93
N LYS A 152 7.92 -15.34 19.84
CA LYS A 152 6.99 -16.26 20.52
C LYS A 152 5.87 -15.49 21.21
N GLY A 153 4.63 -15.92 20.96
CA GLY A 153 3.43 -15.31 21.53
C GLY A 153 2.89 -14.12 20.75
N LEU A 154 3.61 -13.61 19.75
CA LEU A 154 3.10 -12.61 18.82
C LEU A 154 2.61 -13.29 17.53
N TYR A 155 1.37 -12.95 17.17
CA TYR A 155 0.69 -13.47 15.99
C TYR A 155 0.14 -12.32 15.14
N ALA A 156 0.03 -12.53 13.82
CA ALA A 156 -0.54 -11.57 12.89
C ALA A 156 -1.30 -12.28 11.76
N ALA A 157 -2.42 -11.71 11.33
CA ALA A 157 -3.25 -12.22 10.23
C ALA A 157 -3.97 -11.08 9.48
N GLY A 158 -4.36 -11.36 8.24
CA GLY A 158 -4.92 -10.34 7.34
C GLY A 158 -3.84 -9.46 6.73
N GLU A 159 -4.21 -8.28 6.25
CA GLU A 159 -3.31 -7.37 5.50
C GLU A 159 -2.11 -6.85 6.32
N VAL A 160 -2.20 -6.85 7.66
CA VAL A 160 -1.05 -6.49 8.51
C VAL A 160 0.07 -7.54 8.47
N ALA A 161 -0.23 -8.77 8.04
CA ALA A 161 0.70 -9.89 8.02
C ALA A 161 1.19 -10.18 6.60
N CYS A 162 2.39 -10.74 6.51
CA CYS A 162 2.91 -11.29 5.27
C CYS A 162 3.11 -12.80 5.42
N VAL A 163 2.09 -13.56 5.03
CA VAL A 163 2.11 -15.03 4.95
C VAL A 163 2.61 -15.56 3.58
N SER A 164 3.08 -14.65 2.72
CA SER A 164 3.64 -14.88 1.36
C SER A 164 2.66 -15.32 0.26
N ILE A 165 1.34 -15.38 0.48
CA ILE A 165 0.41 -15.84 -0.57
C ILE A 165 0.24 -14.85 -1.73
N ASN A 166 0.44 -13.55 -1.47
CA ASN A 166 0.25 -12.48 -2.45
C ASN A 166 1.50 -12.22 -3.30
N GLY A 167 2.69 -12.56 -2.79
CA GLY A 167 3.97 -12.23 -3.39
C GLY A 167 4.06 -10.75 -3.79
N ALA A 168 4.65 -10.47 -4.94
CA ALA A 168 4.83 -9.09 -5.43
C ALA A 168 3.58 -8.42 -6.01
N ASN A 169 2.45 -9.14 -6.14
CA ASN A 169 1.23 -8.57 -6.70
C ASN A 169 0.01 -9.42 -6.28
N ARG A 170 -0.85 -8.86 -5.42
CA ARG A 170 -2.07 -9.53 -4.95
C ARG A 170 -3.10 -9.67 -6.07
N LEU A 171 -3.69 -10.85 -6.22
CA LEU A 171 -4.82 -11.07 -7.14
C LEU A 171 -6.10 -10.44 -6.57
N GLY A 172 -6.87 -9.74 -7.40
CA GLY A 172 -8.16 -9.17 -7.01
C GLY A 172 -9.06 -10.17 -6.28
N SER A 173 -9.81 -9.68 -5.29
CA SER A 173 -10.68 -10.44 -4.38
C SER A 173 -10.00 -11.38 -3.36
N ASN A 174 -8.67 -11.63 -3.42
CA ASN A 174 -8.02 -12.53 -2.44
C ASN A 174 -7.93 -12.01 -0.99
N SER A 175 -7.73 -10.70 -0.75
CA SER A 175 -7.51 -10.14 0.60
C SER A 175 -8.61 -10.45 1.63
N LEU A 176 -9.89 -10.41 1.24
CA LEU A 176 -10.97 -10.78 2.18
C LEU A 176 -10.94 -12.27 2.52
N THR A 177 -10.69 -13.12 1.53
CA THR A 177 -10.51 -14.56 1.75
C THR A 177 -9.30 -14.85 2.62
N GLU A 178 -8.20 -14.10 2.43
CA GLU A 178 -7.01 -14.17 3.28
C GLU A 178 -7.35 -13.85 4.74
N CYS A 179 -8.07 -12.77 5.01
CA CYS A 179 -8.51 -12.43 6.37
C CYS A 179 -9.33 -13.56 7.01
N LEU A 180 -10.27 -14.16 6.28
CA LEU A 180 -11.10 -15.26 6.80
C LEU A 180 -10.28 -16.53 7.09
N VAL A 181 -9.44 -16.95 6.14
CA VAL A 181 -8.66 -18.19 6.25
C VAL A 181 -7.57 -18.06 7.31
N PHE A 182 -6.73 -17.04 7.21
CA PHE A 182 -5.62 -16.88 8.13
C PHE A 182 -6.06 -16.31 9.47
N GLY A 183 -7.11 -15.50 9.53
CA GLY A 183 -7.72 -15.10 10.81
C GLY A 183 -8.20 -16.31 11.61
N ALA A 184 -8.88 -17.27 10.97
CA ALA A 184 -9.33 -18.49 11.64
C ALA A 184 -8.16 -19.39 12.10
N ARG A 185 -7.11 -19.54 11.26
CA ARG A 185 -5.92 -20.34 11.63
C ARG A 185 -5.12 -19.68 12.75
N CYS A 186 -4.86 -18.38 12.62
CA CYS A 186 -4.16 -17.56 13.59
C CYS A 186 -4.88 -17.52 14.93
N GLY A 187 -6.20 -17.34 14.93
CA GLY A 187 -6.99 -17.33 16.17
C GLY A 187 -6.88 -18.64 16.93
N ARG A 188 -6.96 -19.80 16.24
CA ARG A 188 -6.77 -21.12 16.88
C ARG A 188 -5.36 -21.27 17.45
N ALA A 189 -4.33 -20.99 16.66
CA ALA A 189 -2.94 -21.13 17.09
C ALA A 189 -2.59 -20.20 18.28
N ALA A 190 -3.08 -18.95 18.23
CA ALA A 190 -2.90 -18.00 19.33
C ALA A 190 -3.63 -18.44 20.60
N ALA A 191 -4.86 -18.96 20.48
CA ALA A 191 -5.62 -19.49 21.62
C ALA A 191 -4.94 -20.71 22.25
N ASP A 192 -4.49 -21.66 21.43
CA ASP A 192 -3.76 -22.84 21.90
C ASP A 192 -2.48 -22.43 22.62
N PHE A 193 -1.70 -21.51 22.05
CA PHE A 193 -0.51 -20.96 22.70
C PHE A 193 -0.85 -20.30 24.04
N ALA A 194 -1.84 -19.40 24.06
CA ALA A 194 -2.26 -18.67 25.25
C ALA A 194 -2.75 -19.60 26.38
N SER A 195 -3.41 -20.71 26.05
CA SER A 195 -3.91 -21.69 27.03
C SER A 195 -2.80 -22.37 27.85
N THR A 196 -1.58 -22.37 27.32
CA THR A 196 -0.40 -22.96 27.97
C THR A 196 0.45 -21.92 28.71
N GLN A 197 0.12 -20.63 28.60
CA GLN A 197 0.88 -19.56 29.25
C GLN A 197 0.38 -19.28 30.67
N ARG A 198 1.31 -18.82 31.52
CA ARG A 198 0.98 -18.31 32.86
C ARG A 198 0.73 -16.81 32.81
N ALA A 199 0.05 -16.31 33.82
CA ALA A 199 -0.11 -14.87 34.02
C ALA A 199 1.27 -14.15 34.03
N PRO A 200 1.36 -12.93 33.50
CA PRO A 200 2.60 -12.18 33.45
C PRO A 200 3.15 -11.94 34.86
N GLY A 201 4.47 -12.13 35.02
CA GLY A 201 5.14 -11.86 36.28
C GLY A 201 5.28 -10.37 36.58
N ARG A 202 5.59 -10.03 37.84
CA ARG A 202 5.75 -8.64 38.32
C ARG A 202 6.75 -7.82 37.51
N HIS A 203 7.82 -8.43 37.02
CA HIS A 203 8.84 -7.76 36.20
C HIS A 203 8.25 -7.22 34.88
N LEU A 204 7.38 -7.99 34.21
CA LEU A 204 6.78 -7.56 32.95
C LEU A 204 5.78 -6.40 33.17
N LEU A 205 5.06 -6.43 34.30
CA LEU A 205 4.18 -5.31 34.68
C LEU A 205 4.99 -4.04 34.96
N ALA A 206 6.16 -4.14 35.60
CA ALA A 206 7.04 -2.99 35.81
C ALA A 206 7.50 -2.36 34.48
N GLN A 207 7.88 -3.19 33.49
CA GLN A 207 8.25 -2.69 32.15
C GLN A 207 7.12 -1.93 31.45
N ALA A 208 5.85 -2.33 31.66
CA ALA A 208 4.71 -1.61 31.10
C ALA A 208 4.56 -0.21 31.72
N VAL A 209 4.81 -0.08 33.03
CA VAL A 209 4.80 1.21 33.74
C VAL A 209 5.95 2.11 33.31
N ASP A 210 7.13 1.53 33.11
CA ASP A 210 8.30 2.26 32.59
C ASP A 210 8.02 2.82 31.19
N GLU A 211 7.38 2.03 30.32
CA GLU A 211 7.00 2.46 28.97
C GLU A 211 5.92 3.55 28.99
N GLU A 212 4.91 3.43 29.87
CA GLU A 212 3.92 4.50 30.07
C GLU A 212 4.60 5.80 30.50
N THR A 213 5.52 5.72 31.46
CA THR A 213 6.27 6.87 31.95
C THR A 213 7.08 7.51 30.82
N ARG A 214 7.76 6.69 30.01
CA ARG A 214 8.53 7.14 28.84
C ARG A 214 7.65 7.90 27.84
N LEU A 215 6.45 7.40 27.53
CA LEU A 215 5.50 8.06 26.64
C LEU A 215 4.97 9.37 27.22
N GLN A 216 4.65 9.39 28.52
CA GLN A 216 4.23 10.61 29.20
C GLN A 216 5.33 11.68 29.16
N ASP A 217 6.57 11.31 29.44
CA ASP A 217 7.70 12.23 29.42
C ASP A 217 8.00 12.73 28.00
N GLN A 218 7.94 11.85 27.00
CA GLN A 218 8.21 12.20 25.61
C GLN A 218 7.16 13.14 25.01
N PHE A 219 5.88 12.98 25.35
CA PHE A 219 4.79 13.68 24.66
C PHE A 219 4.02 14.65 25.56
N LEU A 220 3.57 14.21 26.74
CA LEU A 220 2.65 14.99 27.58
C LEU A 220 3.36 15.95 28.54
N ARG A 221 4.50 15.55 29.10
CA ARG A 221 5.29 16.38 30.04
C ARG A 221 6.44 17.12 29.36
N LYS A 222 6.72 16.81 28.09
CA LYS A 222 7.74 17.51 27.29
C LYS A 222 7.41 18.99 27.19
N ALA A 223 8.30 19.83 27.70
CA ALA A 223 8.21 21.27 27.55
C ALA A 223 8.77 21.69 26.18
N GLY A 224 7.99 22.45 25.41
CA GLY A 224 8.38 22.92 24.08
C GLY A 224 8.26 21.86 22.98
N GLY A 225 8.98 22.08 21.89
CA GLY A 225 8.79 21.40 20.61
C GLY A 225 8.40 22.41 19.55
N ARG A 226 9.11 22.40 18.42
CA ARG A 226 8.92 23.38 17.33
C ARG A 226 8.19 22.78 16.13
N GLU A 227 8.16 21.46 16.06
CA GLU A 227 7.61 20.73 14.91
C GLU A 227 6.14 20.39 15.13
N ARG A 228 5.37 20.45 14.04
CA ARG A 228 3.94 20.10 14.04
C ARG A 228 3.72 18.73 13.41
N ILE A 229 2.83 17.94 14.00
CA ILE A 229 2.45 16.61 13.49
C ILE A 229 2.00 16.68 12.04
N SER A 230 1.19 17.68 11.69
CA SER A 230 0.65 17.86 10.34
C SER A 230 1.73 18.08 9.29
N GLU A 231 2.75 18.90 9.60
CA GLU A 231 3.83 19.24 8.67
C GLU A 231 4.69 18.01 8.36
N ILE A 232 5.14 17.29 9.40
CA ILE A 232 5.91 16.05 9.23
C ILE A 232 5.09 15.00 8.47
N ARG A 233 3.80 14.84 8.80
CA ARG A 233 2.91 13.88 8.13
C ARG A 233 2.76 14.21 6.64
N GLU A 234 2.55 15.47 6.29
CA GLU A 234 2.39 15.91 4.91
C GLU A 234 3.69 15.77 4.11
N GLU A 235 4.83 16.13 4.72
CA GLU A 235 6.15 15.93 4.11
C GLU A 235 6.46 14.45 3.87
N MET A 236 6.16 13.57 4.84
CA MET A 236 6.31 12.12 4.68
C MET A 236 5.44 11.59 3.54
N GLN A 237 4.16 11.98 3.49
CA GLN A 237 3.24 11.54 2.44
C GLN A 237 3.71 11.97 1.05
N ARG A 238 4.11 13.24 0.88
CA ARG A 238 4.68 13.74 -0.39
C ARG A 238 5.94 12.98 -0.78
N THR A 239 6.84 12.75 0.16
CA THR A 239 8.09 12.01 -0.08
C THR A 239 7.82 10.61 -0.58
N MET A 240 6.89 9.90 0.07
CA MET A 240 6.52 8.53 -0.31
C MET A 240 5.83 8.47 -1.68
N GLU A 241 4.88 9.37 -1.96
CA GLU A 241 4.18 9.39 -3.26
C GLU A 241 5.14 9.70 -4.43
N GLN A 242 6.11 10.61 -4.23
CA GLN A 242 7.07 11.00 -5.26
C GLN A 242 8.15 9.94 -5.51
N SER A 243 8.54 9.17 -4.48
CA SER A 243 9.76 8.35 -4.53
C SER A 243 9.51 6.85 -4.46
N ALA A 244 8.43 6.43 -3.81
CA ALA A 244 8.03 5.04 -3.63
C ALA A 244 6.73 4.70 -4.36
N GLY A 245 6.38 5.50 -5.37
CA GLY A 245 5.21 5.32 -6.23
C GLY A 245 5.26 4.07 -7.12
N ILE A 246 4.50 4.13 -8.22
CA ILE A 246 4.40 3.03 -9.20
C ILE A 246 5.76 2.71 -9.83
N TYR A 247 6.51 3.75 -10.22
CA TYR A 247 7.88 3.65 -10.69
C TYR A 247 8.83 4.25 -9.68
N ARG A 248 10.02 3.65 -9.57
CA ARG A 248 11.06 4.01 -8.61
C ARG A 248 12.41 3.99 -9.32
N SER A 249 13.34 4.83 -8.90
CA SER A 249 14.75 4.74 -9.29
C SER A 249 15.64 4.72 -8.05
N ARG A 250 16.91 4.33 -8.20
CA ARG A 250 17.90 4.50 -7.11
C ARG A 250 17.87 5.91 -6.55
N ASP A 251 18.00 6.91 -7.43
CA ASP A 251 18.09 8.31 -7.02
C ASP A 251 16.86 8.77 -6.23
N SER A 252 15.65 8.41 -6.67
CA SER A 252 14.42 8.78 -5.95
C SER A 252 14.35 8.10 -4.58
N LEU A 253 14.76 6.83 -4.49
CA LEU A 253 14.74 6.07 -3.24
C LEU A 253 15.81 6.55 -2.25
N GLU A 254 17.00 6.92 -2.71
CA GLU A 254 18.07 7.47 -1.86
C GLU A 254 17.68 8.85 -1.31
N GLN A 255 17.07 9.70 -2.13
CA GLN A 255 16.51 10.99 -1.69
C GLN A 255 15.41 10.80 -0.63
N ALA A 256 14.51 9.84 -0.83
CA ALA A 256 13.48 9.52 0.16
C ALA A 256 14.06 8.98 1.46
N ALA A 257 15.07 8.11 1.39
CA ALA A 257 15.74 7.58 2.58
C ALA A 257 16.35 8.72 3.42
N ALA A 258 17.07 9.65 2.77
CA ALA A 258 17.63 10.82 3.43
C ALA A 258 16.53 11.70 4.06
N LYS A 259 15.45 11.96 3.33
CA LYS A 259 14.34 12.77 3.82
C LYS A 259 13.59 12.12 4.98
N LEU A 260 13.39 10.80 4.95
CA LEU A 260 12.76 10.08 6.07
C LEU A 260 13.64 10.10 7.32
N SER A 261 14.97 9.99 7.17
CA SER A 261 15.91 10.16 8.29
C SER A 261 15.80 11.55 8.92
N GLU A 262 15.75 12.61 8.10
CA GLU A 262 15.51 13.98 8.57
C GLU A 262 14.17 14.09 9.32
N LEU A 263 13.09 13.51 8.78
CA LEU A 263 11.77 13.54 9.41
C LEU A 263 11.73 12.75 10.73
N GLN A 264 12.47 11.66 10.87
CA GLN A 264 12.63 10.94 12.14
C GLN A 264 13.32 11.79 13.20
N GLU A 265 14.33 12.57 12.82
CA GLU A 265 15.00 13.51 13.73
C GLU A 265 14.07 14.64 14.15
N ARG A 266 13.39 15.27 13.19
CA ARG A 266 12.40 16.33 13.43
C ARG A 266 11.23 15.84 14.29
N PHE A 267 10.78 14.60 14.10
CA PHE A 267 9.72 14.01 14.92
C PHE A 267 10.08 13.96 16.41
N ARG A 268 11.37 13.88 16.77
CA ARG A 268 11.79 13.97 18.18
C ARG A 268 11.53 15.35 18.78
N ASP A 269 11.45 16.40 17.96
CA ASP A 269 11.17 17.79 18.37
C ASP A 269 9.69 18.19 18.22
N ILE A 270 8.75 17.24 18.04
CA ILE A 270 7.33 17.60 18.03
C ILE A 270 6.88 18.13 19.40
N GLY A 271 5.97 19.09 19.38
CA GLY A 271 5.24 19.56 20.56
C GLY A 271 3.75 19.24 20.42
N LEU A 272 3.12 18.81 21.52
CA LEU A 272 1.67 18.66 21.61
C LEU A 272 1.05 19.88 22.30
N ASP A 273 -0.10 20.33 21.85
CA ASP A 273 -0.86 21.40 22.50
C ASP A 273 -1.80 20.83 23.58
N ASP A 274 -2.48 19.71 23.30
CA ASP A 274 -3.35 19.00 24.23
C ASP A 274 -2.53 18.12 25.19
N ARG A 275 -2.56 18.49 26.48
CA ARG A 275 -1.89 17.78 27.57
C ARG A 275 -2.82 16.91 28.39
N SER A 276 -4.10 16.80 28.00
CA SER A 276 -5.08 15.97 28.69
C SER A 276 -4.83 14.48 28.44
N HIS A 277 -5.31 13.64 29.35
CA HIS A 277 -5.29 12.18 29.19
C HIS A 277 -6.57 11.64 28.56
N ALA A 278 -7.68 12.36 28.66
CA ALA A 278 -8.99 11.88 28.24
C ALA A 278 -9.24 12.21 26.77
N PHE A 279 -9.43 11.18 25.93
CA PHE A 279 -9.74 11.33 24.49
C PHE A 279 -8.77 12.24 23.72
N ASN A 280 -7.49 12.24 24.10
CA ASN A 280 -6.47 13.06 23.46
C ASN A 280 -6.11 12.50 22.07
N THR A 281 -6.80 13.01 21.05
CA THR A 281 -6.59 12.62 19.64
C THR A 281 -5.23 13.06 19.09
N GLU A 282 -4.65 14.12 19.66
CA GLU A 282 -3.34 14.64 19.24
C GLU A 282 -2.22 13.66 19.63
N LEU A 283 -2.27 13.11 20.85
CA LEU A 283 -1.35 12.06 21.30
C LEU A 283 -1.45 10.81 20.43
N VAL A 284 -2.65 10.36 20.09
CA VAL A 284 -2.85 9.22 19.18
C VAL A 284 -2.20 9.50 17.83
N ALA A 285 -2.47 10.67 17.24
CA ALA A 285 -1.89 11.07 15.96
C ALA A 285 -0.35 11.14 15.98
N ALA A 286 0.24 11.52 17.13
CA ALA A 286 1.69 11.52 17.32
C ALA A 286 2.27 10.10 17.34
N LEU A 287 1.67 9.18 18.12
CA LEU A 287 2.10 7.78 18.21
C LEU A 287 1.99 7.07 16.85
N GLU A 288 0.90 7.31 16.14
CA GLU A 288 0.70 6.81 14.78
C GLU A 288 1.74 7.37 13.83
N LEU A 289 2.00 8.68 13.85
CA LEU A 289 2.99 9.29 12.97
C LEU A 289 4.38 8.71 13.18
N GLY A 290 4.82 8.53 14.43
CA GLY A 290 6.09 7.87 14.73
C GLY A 290 6.18 6.48 14.12
N SER A 291 5.11 5.70 14.23
CA SER A 291 5.02 4.36 13.62
C SER A 291 4.98 4.42 12.08
N MET A 292 4.30 5.40 11.50
CA MET A 292 4.21 5.57 10.05
C MET A 292 5.55 5.91 9.41
N VAL A 293 6.37 6.77 10.05
CA VAL A 293 7.70 7.11 9.54
C VAL A 293 8.60 5.87 9.54
N ASP A 294 8.53 5.03 10.58
CA ASP A 294 9.26 3.76 10.65
C ASP A 294 8.83 2.76 9.56
N VAL A 295 7.54 2.69 9.27
CA VAL A 295 6.99 1.86 8.19
C VAL A 295 7.43 2.41 6.82
N ALA A 296 7.40 3.73 6.63
CA ALA A 296 7.86 4.38 5.40
C ALA A 296 9.33 4.08 5.14
N GLU A 297 10.19 4.17 6.16
CA GLU A 297 11.61 3.82 6.07
C GLU A 297 11.78 2.35 5.68
N SER A 298 11.02 1.44 6.30
CA SER A 298 11.05 0.02 5.98
C SER A 298 10.70 -0.28 4.51
N ILE A 299 9.72 0.44 3.95
CA ILE A 299 9.33 0.33 2.53
C ILE A 299 10.47 0.80 1.63
N ILE A 300 11.05 1.98 1.92
CA ILE A 300 12.13 2.57 1.12
C ILE A 300 13.38 1.69 1.13
N GLN A 301 13.79 1.20 2.29
CA GLN A 301 15.00 0.40 2.41
C GLN A 301 14.86 -0.94 1.69
N CYS A 302 13.72 -1.63 1.84
CA CYS A 302 13.45 -2.83 1.04
C CYS A 302 13.48 -2.53 -0.47
N ALA A 303 12.87 -1.42 -0.89
CA ALA A 303 12.84 -1.01 -2.29
C ALA A 303 14.22 -0.65 -2.85
N LEU A 304 15.09 -0.04 -2.04
CA LEU A 304 16.43 0.37 -2.42
C LEU A 304 17.34 -0.85 -2.61
N HIS A 305 17.28 -1.80 -1.68
CA HIS A 305 18.07 -3.03 -1.69
C HIS A 305 17.66 -4.02 -2.80
N ARG A 306 16.37 -4.07 -3.15
CA ARG A 306 15.86 -4.92 -4.25
C ARG A 306 16.09 -4.25 -5.61
N THR A 307 17.18 -4.61 -6.28
CA THR A 307 17.56 -4.06 -7.60
C THR A 307 17.02 -4.90 -8.76
N GLU A 308 15.70 -5.07 -8.83
CA GLU A 308 14.97 -5.73 -9.92
C GLU A 308 13.58 -5.08 -10.10
N SER A 309 12.84 -5.49 -11.14
CA SER A 309 11.41 -5.18 -11.27
C SER A 309 10.56 -6.44 -11.20
N ARG A 310 9.64 -6.49 -10.22
CA ARG A 310 8.77 -7.64 -9.96
C ARG A 310 7.42 -7.17 -9.42
N GLY A 311 6.34 -7.55 -10.12
CA GLY A 311 4.98 -7.25 -9.68
C GLY A 311 4.73 -5.74 -9.53
N ALA A 312 4.29 -5.29 -8.36
CA ALA A 312 4.04 -3.87 -8.09
C ALA A 312 5.32 -3.05 -7.83
N HIS A 313 6.46 -3.69 -7.60
CA HIS A 313 7.75 -3.00 -7.48
C HIS A 313 8.41 -2.88 -8.85
N GLN A 314 8.49 -1.65 -9.37
CA GLN A 314 9.08 -1.36 -10.69
C GLN A 314 10.23 -0.36 -10.55
N ARG A 315 11.45 -0.84 -10.79
CA ARG A 315 12.69 -0.07 -10.82
C ARG A 315 13.03 0.32 -12.25
N THR A 316 12.98 1.60 -12.57
CA THR A 316 13.29 2.08 -13.93
C THR A 316 14.75 1.89 -14.31
N ASP A 317 15.64 1.87 -13.32
CA ASP A 317 17.07 1.56 -13.41
C ASP A 317 17.37 0.06 -13.40
N PHE A 318 16.41 -0.79 -13.02
CA PHE A 318 16.50 -2.26 -13.06
C PHE A 318 15.19 -2.87 -13.58
N PRO A 319 14.88 -2.72 -14.89
CA PRO A 319 13.55 -2.98 -15.44
C PRO A 319 13.19 -4.47 -15.56
N THR A 320 14.16 -5.36 -15.39
CA THR A 320 13.98 -6.80 -15.56
C THR A 320 13.80 -7.51 -14.21
N ARG A 321 13.05 -8.60 -14.23
CA ARG A 321 12.99 -9.57 -13.13
C ARG A 321 14.31 -10.34 -13.06
N ASP A 322 14.86 -10.52 -11.87
CA ASP A 322 16.08 -11.29 -11.62
C ASP A 322 15.79 -12.43 -10.62
N ASP A 323 15.53 -13.61 -11.16
CA ASP A 323 15.28 -14.82 -10.35
C ASP A 323 16.56 -15.44 -9.78
N GLN A 324 17.76 -15.04 -10.24
CA GLN A 324 19.01 -15.57 -9.68
C GLN A 324 19.30 -14.92 -8.33
N LYS A 325 19.13 -13.59 -8.23
CA LYS A 325 19.44 -12.83 -7.02
C LYS A 325 18.23 -12.62 -6.12
N PHE A 326 17.04 -12.41 -6.69
CA PHE A 326 15.87 -11.91 -5.96
C PHE A 326 14.65 -12.83 -6.01
N LEU A 327 14.85 -14.13 -6.29
CA LEU A 327 13.86 -15.16 -5.96
C LEU A 327 13.82 -15.43 -4.44
N ALA A 328 13.62 -14.36 -3.68
CA ALA A 328 13.66 -14.29 -2.23
C ALA A 328 12.69 -13.20 -1.75
N HIS A 329 12.26 -13.32 -0.50
CA HIS A 329 11.51 -12.31 0.24
C HIS A 329 12.48 -11.32 0.88
N SER A 330 12.20 -10.02 0.78
CA SER A 330 12.91 -9.00 1.56
C SER A 330 12.42 -9.09 3.00
N VAL A 331 13.32 -9.08 3.97
CA VAL A 331 12.99 -9.11 5.40
C VAL A 331 13.75 -8.00 6.10
N VAL A 332 13.01 -7.06 6.67
CA VAL A 332 13.56 -5.93 7.40
C VAL A 332 13.35 -6.10 8.90
N THR A 333 14.45 -5.91 9.64
CA THR A 333 14.50 -5.88 11.09
C THR A 333 15.15 -4.59 11.55
N ARG A 334 14.95 -4.19 12.82
CA ARG A 334 15.71 -3.09 13.42
C ARG A 334 16.97 -3.60 14.11
N THR A 335 18.10 -2.94 13.87
CA THR A 335 19.36 -3.17 14.60
C THR A 335 19.27 -2.62 16.03
N ALA A 336 20.29 -2.88 16.85
CA ALA A 336 20.36 -2.34 18.21
C ALA A 336 20.43 -0.79 18.23
N GLU A 337 20.99 -0.21 17.17
CA GLU A 337 21.10 1.23 16.95
C GLU A 337 19.79 1.85 16.41
N GLY A 338 18.76 1.03 16.16
CA GLY A 338 17.46 1.47 15.65
C GLY A 338 17.39 1.61 14.12
N THR A 339 18.48 1.32 13.41
CA THR A 339 18.52 1.39 11.95
C THR A 339 17.88 0.16 11.30
N PRO A 340 17.27 0.29 10.11
CA PRO A 340 16.74 -0.85 9.36
C PRO A 340 17.85 -1.71 8.75
N ALA A 341 17.75 -3.02 8.91
CA ALA A 341 18.62 -4.00 8.26
C ALA A 341 17.77 -4.91 7.37
N VAL A 342 18.07 -4.91 6.06
CA VAL A 342 17.37 -5.72 5.05
C VAL A 342 18.17 -6.99 4.75
N ASN A 343 17.54 -8.14 4.97
CA ASN A 343 18.04 -9.46 4.62
C ASN A 343 17.08 -10.15 3.64
N TYR A 344 17.49 -11.30 3.10
CA TYR A 344 16.68 -12.08 2.17
C TYR A 344 16.36 -13.46 2.72
N LEU A 345 15.09 -13.88 2.60
CA LEU A 345 14.66 -15.25 2.85
C LEU A 345 14.30 -15.93 1.52
N PRO A 346 14.87 -17.10 1.19
CA PRO A 346 14.57 -17.75 -0.09
C PRO A 346 13.08 -18.11 -0.21
N VAL A 347 12.53 -17.96 -1.42
CA VAL A 347 11.15 -18.40 -1.69
C VAL A 347 11.08 -19.92 -1.63
N LYS A 348 10.09 -20.46 -0.93
CA LYS A 348 9.81 -21.90 -0.93
C LYS A 348 9.01 -22.29 -2.17
N ILE A 349 9.68 -22.82 -3.19
CA ILE A 349 9.01 -23.40 -4.36
C ILE A 349 8.39 -24.74 -3.95
N THR A 350 7.09 -24.90 -4.19
CA THR A 350 6.35 -26.13 -3.85
C THR A 350 5.90 -26.88 -5.08
N ARG A 351 4.94 -26.31 -5.84
CA ARG A 351 4.29 -26.98 -6.96
C ARG A 351 4.69 -26.44 -8.34
N TRP A 352 4.83 -25.13 -8.46
CA TRP A 352 4.99 -24.46 -9.75
C TRP A 352 6.38 -23.83 -9.85
N PRO A 353 7.21 -24.20 -10.83
CA PRO A 353 8.50 -23.55 -11.03
C PRO A 353 8.31 -22.09 -11.48
N PRO A 354 9.28 -21.19 -11.21
CA PRO A 354 9.24 -19.82 -11.70
C PRO A 354 9.12 -19.78 -13.23
N ALA A 355 8.20 -18.96 -13.72
CA ALA A 355 7.96 -18.74 -15.14
C ALA A 355 7.62 -17.27 -15.40
N GLU A 356 7.77 -16.81 -16.64
CA GLU A 356 7.36 -15.46 -17.04
C GLU A 356 5.86 -15.27 -16.83
N ARG A 357 5.46 -14.11 -16.31
CA ARG A 357 4.05 -13.73 -16.19
C ARG A 357 3.60 -13.12 -17.50
N VAL A 358 2.80 -13.86 -18.26
CA VAL A 358 2.26 -13.41 -19.55
C VAL A 358 0.82 -12.90 -19.36
N TYR A 359 0.56 -11.66 -19.77
CA TYR A 359 -0.75 -11.02 -19.76
C TYR A 359 -1.13 -10.58 -21.18
N GLY A 360 -2.42 -10.55 -21.52
CA GLY A 360 -2.91 -9.95 -22.76
C GLY A 360 -2.53 -10.66 -24.08
N LYS A 361 -2.20 -11.96 -24.05
CA LYS A 361 -2.11 -12.78 -25.28
C LYS A 361 -3.47 -13.29 -25.71
#